data_AF-A0A2M8NK45-F1
#
_entry.id   AF-A0A2M8NK45-F1
#
_cell.length_a   1.000
_cell.length_b   1.000
_cell.length_c   1.000
_cell.angle_alpha   90.00
_cell.angle_beta   90.00
_cell.angle_gamma   90.00
#
_symmetry.space_group_name_H-M   'P 1'
#
loop_
_entity.id
_entity.type
_entity.pdbx_description
1 polymer ?
#
loop_
_entity_poly.entity_id
_entity_poly.type
_entity_poly.pdbx_seq_one_letter_code
_entity_poly.pdbx_strand_id
1 'polypeptide(L)'
;MFVGNSRDEVMTIRIANTPESWGIHDSDDSAPLYTPVQVMDQIAAGYDGLEMGRWGFLPTDPAQLSVELDKRGLRLVAGGLICDFLDADSVEQAVDVVRRVGGLGRDRQQRQDGVRF
;
A
#
# COMPACT_ATOMS: atom_id res chain seq x y z
N MET A 1 -16.75 44.54 -15.87
CA MET A 1 -16.55 43.34 -16.71
C MET A 1 -15.57 42.45 -15.95
N PHE A 2 -16.07 41.39 -15.29
CA PHE A 2 -15.23 40.43 -14.59
C PHE A 2 -14.78 39.38 -15.59
N VAL A 3 -13.47 39.25 -15.79
CA VAL A 3 -12.89 38.13 -16.55
C VAL A 3 -12.99 36.91 -15.65
N GLY A 4 -13.89 35.98 -16.00
CA GLY A 4 -14.02 34.69 -15.32
C GLY A 4 -12.73 33.89 -15.48
N ASN A 5 -12.12 33.51 -14.37
CA ASN A 5 -10.92 32.69 -14.38
C ASN A 5 -11.29 31.31 -14.96
N SER A 6 -10.68 30.97 -16.09
CA SER A 6 -10.91 29.71 -16.79
C SER A 6 -10.12 28.59 -16.12
N ARG A 7 -10.83 27.58 -15.58
CA ARG A 7 -10.57 26.13 -15.66
C ARG A 7 -11.16 25.44 -14.42
N ASP A 8 -12.26 24.74 -14.63
CA ASP A 8 -12.50 23.48 -13.91
C ASP A 8 -11.39 22.50 -14.36
N GLU A 9 -10.20 22.64 -13.78
CA GLU A 9 -9.19 21.60 -13.87
C GLU A 9 -9.71 20.47 -12.99
N VAL A 10 -10.30 19.44 -13.60
CA VAL A 10 -10.79 18.27 -12.88
C VAL A 10 -9.59 17.60 -12.23
N MET A 11 -9.41 17.81 -10.92
CA MET A 11 -8.36 17.13 -10.16
C MET A 11 -8.64 15.64 -10.17
N THR A 12 -7.70 14.86 -10.72
CA THR A 12 -7.77 13.41 -10.71
C THR A 12 -7.32 12.91 -9.34
N ILE A 13 -8.28 12.47 -8.52
CA ILE A 13 -7.98 11.80 -7.25
C ILE A 13 -7.65 10.33 -7.54
N ARG A 14 -6.45 9.90 -7.19
CA ARG A 14 -6.05 8.50 -7.28
C ARG A 14 -6.44 7.76 -6.00
N ILE A 15 -7.04 6.59 -6.15
CA ILE A 15 -7.56 5.79 -5.04
C ILE A 15 -6.76 4.51 -4.92
N ALA A 16 -6.49 4.10 -3.68
CA ALA A 16 -5.88 2.83 -3.34
C ALA A 16 -6.88 1.94 -2.58
N ASN A 17 -6.63 0.63 -2.59
CA ASN A 17 -7.36 -0.34 -1.80
C ASN A 17 -6.39 -1.19 -0.95
N THR A 18 -6.90 -2.11 -0.15
CA THR A 18 -6.09 -2.88 0.78
C THR A 18 -6.54 -4.35 0.85
N PRO A 19 -5.65 -5.31 1.14
CA PRO A 19 -6.01 -6.72 1.28
C PRO A 19 -7.11 -7.02 2.30
N GLU A 20 -7.33 -6.17 3.29
CA GLU A 20 -8.40 -6.30 4.30
C GLU A 20 -9.79 -6.34 3.67
N SER A 21 -9.99 -5.68 2.52
CA SER A 21 -11.24 -5.76 1.74
C SER A 21 -11.57 -7.18 1.25
N TRP A 22 -10.57 -8.09 1.24
CA TRP A 22 -10.69 -9.51 0.90
C TRP A 22 -10.70 -10.42 2.14
N GLY A 23 -10.82 -9.85 3.34
CA GLY A 23 -10.85 -10.58 4.60
C GLY A 23 -9.46 -10.97 5.13
N ILE A 24 -8.38 -10.44 4.56
CA ILE A 24 -7.04 -10.64 5.13
C ILE A 24 -6.84 -9.65 6.27
N HIS A 25 -6.98 -10.12 7.50
CA HIS A 25 -6.91 -9.30 8.70
C HIS A 25 -5.91 -9.86 9.72
N ASP A 26 -5.37 -9.01 10.58
CA ASP A 26 -4.36 -9.36 11.60
C ASP A 26 -4.87 -10.29 12.69
N SER A 27 -6.16 -10.19 13.08
CA SER A 27 -6.74 -11.07 14.11
C SER A 27 -7.33 -12.39 13.57
N ASP A 28 -7.16 -12.67 12.27
CA ASP A 28 -7.63 -13.92 11.66
C ASP A 28 -6.48 -14.93 11.51
N ASP A 29 -6.56 -16.01 12.30
CA ASP A 29 -5.64 -17.15 12.26
C ASP A 29 -5.97 -18.15 11.14
N SER A 30 -7.09 -17.97 10.43
CA SER A 30 -7.44 -18.81 9.30
C SER A 30 -6.55 -18.55 8.09
N ALA A 31 -6.38 -19.57 7.25
CA ALA A 31 -5.65 -19.40 6.00
C ALA A 31 -6.45 -18.46 5.07
N PRO A 32 -5.80 -17.44 4.48
CA PRO A 32 -6.49 -16.48 3.63
C PRO A 32 -7.11 -17.19 2.42
N LEU A 33 -8.35 -16.82 2.08
CA LEU A 33 -9.10 -17.38 0.94
C LEU A 33 -8.45 -17.05 -0.41
N TYR A 34 -7.70 -15.96 -0.47
CA TYR A 34 -7.06 -15.45 -1.67
C TYR A 34 -5.55 -15.38 -1.48
N THR A 35 -4.82 -15.72 -2.53
CA THR A 35 -3.37 -15.53 -2.58
C THR A 35 -3.02 -14.05 -2.77
N PRO A 36 -1.80 -13.62 -2.38
CA PRO A 36 -1.32 -12.25 -2.62
C PRO A 36 -1.43 -11.82 -4.08
N VAL A 37 -1.11 -12.73 -5.01
CA VAL A 37 -1.21 -12.50 -6.47
C VAL A 37 -2.64 -12.20 -6.88
N GLN A 38 -3.61 -13.00 -6.45
CA GLN A 38 -5.03 -12.79 -6.79
C GLN A 38 -5.55 -11.45 -6.26
N VAL A 39 -5.21 -11.10 -5.01
CA VAL A 39 -5.62 -9.82 -4.42
C VAL A 39 -5.01 -8.66 -5.19
N MET A 40 -3.71 -8.69 -5.48
CA MET A 40 -3.06 -7.63 -6.24
C MET A 40 -3.62 -7.50 -7.67
N ASP A 41 -3.91 -8.61 -8.35
CA ASP A 41 -4.55 -8.59 -9.68
C ASP A 41 -5.93 -7.93 -9.64
N GLN A 42 -6.72 -8.21 -8.59
CA GLN A 42 -8.06 -7.66 -8.44
C GLN A 42 -8.04 -6.19 -8.03
N ILE A 43 -7.10 -5.77 -7.18
CA ILE A 43 -6.87 -4.34 -6.88
C ILE A 43 -6.50 -3.59 -8.17
N ALA A 44 -5.59 -4.13 -8.97
CA ALA A 44 -5.16 -3.51 -10.23
C ALA A 44 -6.27 -3.39 -11.30
N ALA A 45 -7.39 -4.12 -11.15
CA ALA A 45 -8.52 -4.02 -12.05
C ALA A 45 -9.31 -2.71 -11.91
N GLY A 46 -9.09 -1.92 -10.85
CA GLY A 46 -9.83 -0.67 -10.64
C GLY A 46 -9.15 0.39 -9.75
N TYR A 47 -7.94 0.13 -9.25
CA TYR A 47 -7.22 1.03 -8.36
C TYR A 47 -5.80 1.28 -8.86
N ASP A 48 -5.29 2.48 -8.58
CA ASP A 48 -3.92 2.90 -8.94
C ASP A 48 -2.90 2.58 -7.84
N GLY A 49 -3.39 2.15 -6.67
CA GLY A 49 -2.56 1.94 -5.50
C GLY A 49 -3.07 0.84 -4.59
N LEU A 50 -2.20 0.41 -3.70
CA LEU A 50 -2.51 -0.46 -2.59
C LEU A 50 -1.90 0.07 -1.30
N GLU A 51 -2.53 -0.30 -0.21
CA GLU A 51 -1.94 -0.32 1.12
C GLU A 51 -1.39 -1.73 1.40
N MET A 52 -0.34 -1.82 2.23
CA MET A 52 0.34 -3.10 2.50
C MET A 52 -0.59 -4.14 3.13
N GLY A 53 -1.49 -3.68 4.00
CA GLY A 53 -2.29 -4.50 4.90
C GLY A 53 -1.46 -5.26 5.93
N ARG A 54 -2.03 -6.34 6.47
CA ARG A 54 -1.37 -7.29 7.41
C ARG A 54 0.06 -7.63 6.99
N TRP A 55 1.00 -7.38 7.90
CA TRP A 55 2.42 -7.67 7.67
C TRP A 55 2.66 -9.16 7.36
N GLY A 56 3.39 -9.42 6.27
CA GLY A 56 3.74 -10.78 5.84
C GLY A 56 2.74 -11.45 4.90
N PHE A 57 1.57 -10.85 4.61
CA PHE A 57 0.70 -11.34 3.55
C PHE A 57 1.28 -11.06 2.16
N LEU A 58 1.61 -9.79 1.89
CA LEU A 58 2.34 -9.39 0.69
C LEU A 58 3.85 -9.68 0.82
N PRO A 59 4.60 -9.75 -0.29
CA PRO A 59 6.06 -9.84 -0.23
C PRO A 59 6.67 -8.71 0.62
N THR A 60 7.52 -9.08 1.56
CA THR A 60 8.19 -8.13 2.48
C THR A 60 9.59 -7.73 1.99
N ASP A 61 10.14 -8.45 1.00
CA ASP A 61 11.36 -8.07 0.30
C ASP A 61 11.08 -6.90 -0.67
N PRO A 62 11.82 -5.78 -0.60
CA PRO A 62 11.62 -4.62 -1.47
C PRO A 62 11.72 -4.89 -2.96
N ALA A 63 12.67 -5.72 -3.37
CA ALA A 63 12.88 -5.98 -4.79
C ALA A 63 11.73 -6.84 -5.34
N GLN A 64 11.34 -7.87 -4.60
CA GLN A 64 10.22 -8.74 -4.97
C GLN A 64 8.90 -7.95 -5.00
N LEU A 65 8.62 -7.16 -3.97
CA LEU A 65 7.40 -6.35 -3.92
C LEU A 65 7.37 -5.36 -5.09
N SER A 66 8.47 -4.66 -5.37
CA SER A 66 8.53 -3.73 -6.51
C SER A 66 8.15 -4.43 -7.82
N VAL A 67 8.73 -5.61 -8.09
CA VAL A 67 8.44 -6.37 -9.30
C VAL A 67 6.96 -6.73 -9.39
N GLU A 68 6.34 -7.18 -8.30
CA GLU A 68 4.92 -7.53 -8.29
C GLU A 68 3.98 -6.33 -8.47
N LEU A 69 4.35 -5.17 -7.92
CA LEU A 69 3.59 -3.94 -8.09
C LEU A 69 3.74 -3.36 -9.50
N ASP A 70 4.95 -3.38 -10.05
CA ASP A 70 5.26 -2.82 -11.37
C ASP A 70 4.56 -3.61 -12.48
N LYS A 71 4.48 -4.94 -12.34
CA LYS A 71 3.69 -5.81 -13.23
C LYS A 71 2.22 -5.39 -13.37
N ARG A 72 1.69 -4.68 -12.36
CA ARG A 72 0.28 -4.33 -12.22
C ARG A 72 0.01 -2.83 -12.29
N GLY A 73 1.04 -2.01 -12.44
CA GLY A 73 0.91 -0.55 -12.39
C GLY A 73 0.50 0.00 -11.02
N LEU A 74 0.59 -0.80 -9.95
CA LEU A 74 0.16 -0.40 -8.60
C LEU A 74 1.23 0.42 -7.88
N ARG A 75 0.80 1.32 -7.00
CA ARG A 75 1.68 2.05 -6.08
C ARG A 75 1.43 1.64 -4.64
N LEU A 76 2.49 1.37 -3.87
CA LEU A 76 2.36 1.24 -2.42
C LEU A 76 2.20 2.65 -1.83
N VAL A 77 1.03 2.95 -1.26
CA VAL A 77 0.70 4.31 -0.76
C VAL A 77 0.75 4.42 0.76
N ALA A 78 0.63 3.30 1.47
CA ALA A 78 0.61 3.23 2.92
C ALA A 78 0.97 1.81 3.38
N GLY A 79 1.19 1.64 4.68
CA GLY A 79 1.18 0.32 5.30
C GLY A 79 0.64 0.37 6.71
N GLY A 80 -0.06 -0.70 7.08
CA GLY A 80 -0.66 -0.90 8.39
C GLY A 80 0.35 -1.17 9.49
N LEU A 81 0.01 -0.71 10.69
CA LEU A 81 0.71 -1.01 11.92
C LEU A 81 -0.34 -1.38 12.98
N ILE A 82 -0.17 -2.55 13.59
CA ILE A 82 -0.95 -2.95 14.77
C ILE A 82 0.05 -3.33 15.86
N CYS A 83 -0.12 -2.74 17.03
CA CYS A 83 0.66 -3.06 18.23
C CYS A 83 -0.14 -2.79 19.50
N ASP A 84 0.15 -3.56 20.54
CA ASP A 84 -0.30 -3.24 21.89
C ASP A 84 0.69 -2.23 22.50
N PHE A 85 0.24 -0.99 22.69
CA PHE A 85 1.08 0.07 23.26
C PHE A 85 1.44 -0.15 24.73
N LEU A 86 0.80 -1.10 25.41
CA LEU A 86 1.11 -1.46 26.80
C LEU A 86 2.18 -2.54 26.91
N ASP A 87 2.52 -3.21 25.81
CA ASP A 87 3.56 -4.23 25.74
C ASP A 87 4.80 -3.69 25.01
N ALA A 88 5.92 -3.60 25.72
CA ALA A 88 7.16 -3.04 25.19
C ALA A 88 7.72 -3.87 24.02
N ASP A 89 7.56 -5.19 24.07
CA ASP A 89 8.02 -6.10 23.01
C ASP A 89 7.17 -5.90 21.74
N SER A 90 5.85 -5.75 21.89
CA SER A 90 4.94 -5.40 20.80
C SER A 90 5.32 -4.07 20.14
N VAL A 91 5.68 -3.06 20.93
CA VAL A 91 6.13 -1.76 20.41
C VAL A 91 7.44 -1.88 19.63
N GLU A 92 8.42 -2.67 20.11
CA GLU A 92 9.68 -2.86 19.38
C GLU A 92 9.45 -3.53 18.02
N GLN A 93 8.62 -4.57 17.98
CA GLN A 93 8.22 -5.24 16.74
C GLN A 93 7.52 -4.27 15.77
N ALA A 94 6.63 -3.43 16.30
CA ALA A 94 5.92 -2.41 15.53
C ALA A 94 6.89 -1.42 14.87
N VAL A 95 7.86 -0.92 15.62
CA VAL A 95 8.87 0.00 15.09
C VAL A 95 9.68 -0.66 13.97
N ASP A 96 10.00 -1.95 14.09
CA ASP A 96 10.70 -2.68 13.03
C ASP A 96 9.87 -2.85 11.77
N VAL A 97 8.57 -3.13 11.89
CA VAL A 97 7.63 -3.14 10.77
C VAL A 97 7.59 -1.76 10.10
N VAL A 98 7.46 -0.67 10.87
CA VAL A 98 7.45 0.70 10.34
C VAL A 98 8.75 1.02 9.60
N ARG A 99 9.91 0.62 10.13
CA ARG A 99 11.21 0.84 9.46
C ARG A 99 11.27 0.10 8.12
N ARG A 100 10.76 -1.13 8.07
CA ARG A 100 10.73 -1.95 6.84
C ARG A 100 9.76 -1.38 5.81
N VAL A 101 8.50 -1.12 6.20
CA VAL A 101 7.48 -0.48 5.34
C VAL A 101 7.93 0.89 4.85
N GLY A 102 8.50 1.71 5.74
CA GLY A 102 9.05 3.02 5.38
C GLY A 102 10.25 2.93 4.44
N GLY A 103 11.09 1.89 4.57
CA GLY A 103 12.15 1.58 3.61
C GLY A 103 11.58 1.24 2.23
N LEU A 104 10.59 0.35 2.18
CA LEU A 104 9.89 -0.07 0.97
C LEU A 104 9.28 1.13 0.21
N GLY A 105 8.63 2.04 0.93
CA GLY A 105 8.05 3.25 0.34
C GLY A 105 9.11 4.22 -0.21
N ARG A 106 10.21 4.44 0.52
CA ARG A 106 11.28 5.37 0.10
C ARG A 106 12.01 4.91 -1.16
N ASP A 107 12.36 3.63 -1.25
CA ASP A 107 13.07 3.08 -2.41
C ASP A 107 12.22 3.18 -3.69
N ARG A 108 10.90 3.17 -3.54
CA ARG A 108 9.95 3.30 -4.66
C ARG A 108 9.68 4.75 -5.05
N GLN A 109 9.48 5.66 -4.09
CA GLN A 109 9.24 7.08 -4.36
C GLN A 109 10.37 7.64 -5.26
N GLN A 110 11.62 7.34 -4.91
CA GLN A 110 12.81 7.76 -5.67
C GLN A 110 12.85 7.23 -7.11
N ARG A 111 12.21 6.08 -7.39
CA ARG A 111 12.10 5.49 -8.75
C ARG A 111 10.93 6.05 -9.56
N GLN A 112 9.94 6.65 -8.89
CA GLN A 112 8.73 7.19 -9.51
C GLN A 112 8.77 8.70 -9.74
N ASP A 113 9.83 9.40 -9.31
CA ASP A 113 10.02 10.86 -9.39
C ASP A 113 10.06 11.45 -10.84
N GLY A 114 9.77 10.66 -11.87
CA GLY A 114 9.45 11.12 -13.23
C GLY A 114 7.96 11.30 -13.52
N VAL A 115 7.06 10.80 -12.66
CA VAL A 115 5.60 10.90 -12.81
C VAL A 115 5.04 11.71 -11.64
N ARG A 116 4.92 13.03 -11.83
CA ARG A 116 4.42 13.97 -10.82
C ARG A 116 3.03 13.57 -10.30
N PHE A 117 2.85 13.80 -9.00
CA PHE A 117 1.56 13.91 -8.31
C PHE A 117 0.81 15.16 -8.78
#